data_AF-A0A176XG27-F1
#
_entry.id   AF-A0A176XG27-F1
#
_cell.length_a   1.000
_cell.length_b   1.000
_cell.length_c   1.000
_cell.angle_alpha   90.00
_cell.angle_beta   90.00
_cell.angle_gamma   90.00
#
_symmetry.space_group_name_H-M   'P 1'
#
loop_
_entity.id
_entity.type
_entity.pdbx_description
1 polymer ?
#
loop_
_entity_poly.entity_id
_entity_poly.type
_entity_poly.pdbx_seq_one_letter_code
_entity_poly.pdbx_strand_id
1 'polypeptide(L)' 'MPAEHALARNPNIRDEELKAAIDYLRAKIRRAAHKGQPVPFNAYRSKFIFEKALNIRTGESE' A
#
# COMPACT_ATOMS: atom_id res chain seq x y z
N MET A 1 0.50 7.84 -16.38
CA MET A 1 1.21 7.90 -15.09
C MET A 1 0.88 6.64 -14.30
N PRO A 2 1.88 5.84 -13.88
CA PRO A 2 1.64 4.69 -13.01
C PRO A 2 0.97 5.09 -11.69
N ALA A 3 0.22 4.18 -11.07
CA ALA A 3 -0.63 4.47 -9.93
C ALA A 3 0.17 4.94 -8.70
N GLU A 4 1.33 4.33 -8.49
CA GLU A 4 2.30 4.66 -7.44
C GLU A 4 2.83 6.09 -7.60
N HIS A 5 3.11 6.55 -8.82
CA HIS A 5 3.53 7.93 -9.06
C HIS A 5 2.38 8.94 -8.91
N ALA A 6 1.16 8.56 -9.30
CA ALA A 6 -0.02 9.41 -9.10
C ALA A 6 -0.30 9.62 -7.59
N LEU A 7 -0.18 8.56 -6.79
CA LEU A 7 -0.33 8.64 -5.33
C LEU A 7 0.83 9.38 -4.67
N ALA A 8 2.07 9.09 -5.07
CA ALA A 8 3.25 9.74 -4.52
C ALA A 8 3.20 11.27 -4.70
N ARG A 9 2.70 11.74 -5.85
CA ARG A 9 2.62 13.17 -6.19
C ARG A 9 1.31 13.84 -5.75
N ASN A 10 0.37 13.12 -5.14
CA ASN A 10 -0.90 13.70 -4.72
C ASN A 10 -0.74 14.49 -3.40
N PRO A 11 -0.88 15.83 -3.42
CA PRO A 11 -0.68 16.66 -2.24
C PRO A 11 -1.81 16.51 -1.19
N ASN A 12 -2.96 15.97 -1.59
CA ASN A 12 -4.11 15.76 -0.69
C ASN A 12 -3.99 14.47 0.15
N ILE A 13 -2.95 13.67 -0.08
CA ILE A 13 -2.71 12.42 0.65
C ILE A 13 -1.45 12.60 1.47
N ARG A 14 -1.54 12.47 2.78
CA ARG A 14 -0.41 12.55 3.70
C ARG A 14 0.33 11.22 3.81
N ASP A 15 1.57 11.26 4.27
CA ASP A 15 2.39 10.05 4.44
C ASP A 15 1.79 9.12 5.51
N GLU A 16 1.17 9.68 6.54
CA GLU A 16 0.48 8.93 7.59
C GLU A 16 -0.72 8.15 7.03
N GLU A 17 -1.42 8.71 6.03
CA GLU A 17 -2.56 8.06 5.38
C GLU A 17 -2.11 6.89 4.52
N LEU A 18 -0.99 7.05 3.80
CA LEU A 18 -0.33 5.96 3.08
C LEU A 18 0.11 4.84 4.04
N LYS A 19 0.80 5.19 5.15
CA LYS A 19 1.24 4.23 6.16
C LYS A 19 0.06 3.48 6.78
N ALA A 20 -0.99 4.18 7.18
CA ALA A 20 -2.20 3.58 7.74
C ALA A 20 -2.88 2.63 6.74
N ALA A 21 -2.94 2.99 5.46
CA ALA A 21 -3.49 2.13 4.43
C ALA A 21 -2.64 0.88 4.20
N ILE A 22 -1.32 0.99 4.19
CA ILE A 22 -0.39 -0.14 4.12
C ILE A 22 -0.61 -1.09 5.31
N ASP A 23 -0.69 -0.56 6.53
CA ASP A 23 -0.90 -1.35 7.74
C ASP A 23 -2.25 -2.07 7.75
N TYR A 24 -3.31 -1.39 7.30
CA TYR A 24 -4.62 -2.00 7.12
C TYR A 24 -4.57 -3.18 6.13
N LEU A 25 -3.91 -3.00 4.98
CA LEU A 25 -3.80 -4.04 3.96
C LEU A 25 -2.96 -5.22 4.44
N ARG A 26 -1.85 -4.95 5.16
CA ARG A 26 -1.05 -5.98 5.84
C ARG A 26 -1.89 -6.78 6.83
N ALA A 27 -2.69 -6.11 7.66
CA ALA A 27 -3.59 -6.77 8.61
C ALA A 27 -4.64 -7.62 7.89
N LYS A 28 -5.23 -7.11 6.80
CA LYS A 28 -6.21 -7.84 5.98
C LYS A 28 -5.62 -9.12 5.38
N ILE A 29 -4.41 -9.04 4.82
CA ILE A 29 -3.68 -10.19 4.27
C ILE A 29 -3.39 -11.23 5.37
N ARG A 30 -2.84 -10.79 6.51
CA ARG A 30 -2.55 -11.67 7.65
C ARG A 30 -3.80 -12.38 8.18
N ARG A 31 -4.92 -11.66 8.30
CA ARG A 31 -6.20 -12.23 8.75
C ARG A 31 -6.74 -13.28 7.79
N ALA A 32 -6.65 -13.05 6.48
CA ALA A 32 -7.08 -14.03 5.48
C ALA A 32 -6.24 -15.32 5.57
N ALA A 33 -4.91 -15.17 5.64
CA ALA A 33 -3.99 -16.29 5.82
C ALA A 33 -4.27 -17.08 7.11
N HIS A 34 -4.46 -16.39 8.23
CA HIS A 34 -4.76 -17.03 9.52
C HIS A 34 -6.09 -17.81 9.51
N LYS A 35 -7.08 -17.36 8.76
CA LYS A 35 -8.38 -18.03 8.63
C LYS A 35 -8.42 -19.12 7.56
N GLY A 36 -7.30 -19.39 6.88
CA GLY A 36 -7.28 -20.29 5.72
C GLY A 36 -8.14 -19.81 4.55
N GLN A 37 -8.41 -18.50 4.48
CA GLN A 37 -9.21 -17.89 3.42
C GLN A 37 -8.31 -17.44 2.26
N PRO A 38 -8.82 -17.46 1.02
CA PRO A 38 -8.11 -16.87 -0.10
C PRO A 38 -7.74 -15.42 0.19
N VAL A 39 -6.46 -15.07 0.02
CA VAL A 39 -6.04 -13.68 0.20
C VAL A 39 -6.49 -12.87 -1.01
N PRO A 40 -7.23 -11.76 -0.81
CA PRO A 40 -7.70 -10.96 -1.95
C PRO A 40 -6.53 -10.37 -2.73
N PHE A 41 -6.46 -10.64 -4.04
CA PHE A 41 -5.41 -10.10 -4.93
C PHE A 41 -5.35 -8.57 -4.88
N ASN A 42 -6.50 -7.91 -4.77
CA ASN A 42 -6.57 -6.47 -4.63
C ASN A 42 -5.86 -5.95 -3.37
N ALA A 43 -5.86 -6.72 -2.27
CA ALA A 43 -5.18 -6.33 -1.04
C ALA A 43 -3.65 -6.34 -1.24
N TYR A 44 -3.11 -7.36 -1.91
CA TYR A 44 -1.69 -7.41 -2.27
C TYR A 44 -1.31 -6.29 -3.24
N ARG A 45 -2.06 -6.14 -4.33
CA ARG A 45 -1.80 -5.13 -5.36
C ARG A 45 -1.83 -3.71 -4.78
N SER A 46 -2.87 -3.36 -4.02
CA SER A 46 -2.98 -2.04 -3.40
C SER A 46 -1.86 -1.81 -2.39
N LYS A 47 -1.49 -2.81 -1.58
CA LYS A 47 -0.39 -2.69 -0.61
C LYS A 47 0.90 -2.37 -1.33
N PHE A 48 1.20 -3.12 -2.40
CA PHE A 48 2.40 -2.92 -3.20
C PHE A 48 2.46 -1.52 -3.82
N ILE A 49 1.37 -1.05 -4.42
CA ILE A 49 1.29 0.31 -5.00
C ILE A 49 1.52 1.37 -3.92
N PHE A 50 0.94 1.21 -2.72
CA PHE A 50 1.07 2.17 -1.63
C PHE A 50 2.47 2.16 -1.03
N GLU A 51 3.09 0.99 -0.88
CA GLU A 51 4.50 0.85 -0.48
C GLU A 51 5.41 1.55 -1.51
N LYS A 52 5.22 1.32 -2.82
CA LYS A 52 5.97 2.03 -3.87
C LYS A 52 5.75 3.55 -3.83
N ALA A 53 4.51 4.00 -3.62
CA ALA A 53 4.21 5.42 -3.51
C ALA A 53 4.93 6.07 -2.32
N LEU A 54 4.96 5.39 -1.16
CA LEU A 54 5.66 5.87 0.03
C LEU A 54 7.18 5.91 -0.19
N ASN A 55 7.75 4.86 -0.78
CA ASN A 55 9.18 4.80 -1.11
C ASN A 55 9.61 5.94 -2.05
N ILE A 56 8.79 6.24 -3.06
CA ILE A 56 9.01 7.39 -3.97
C ILE A 56 9.05 8.72 -3.18
N ARG A 57 8.20 8.89 -2.15
CA ARG A 57 8.17 10.11 -1.32
C ARG A 57 9.36 10.22 -0.38
N THR A 58 9.79 9.10 0.21
CA THR A 58 10.90 9.07 1.18
C THR A 58 12.27 9.06 0.51
N GLY A 59 12.33 8.93 -0.82
CA GLY A 59 13.58 8.79 -1.55
C GLY A 59 14.25 7.44 -1.34
N GLU A 60 13.50 6.45 -0.86
CA GLU A 60 13.96 5.06 -0.77
C GLU A 60 13.87 4.45 -2.19
N SER A 61 15.00 4.46 -2.90
CA SER A 61 15.15 3.75 -4.16
C SER A 61 14.97 2.24 -3.95
N GLU A 62 14.35 1.57 -4.94
CA GLU A 62 14.22 0.10 -4.99
C GLU A 62 15.54 -0.65 -4.84
#